data_AF-A0AAU5YZM8-F1
#
_entry.id   AF-A0AAU5YZM8-F1
#
_cell.length_a   1.000
_cell.length_b   1.000
_cell.length_c   1.000
_cell.angle_alpha   90.00
_cell.angle_beta   90.00
_cell.angle_gamma   90.00
#
_symmetry.space_group_name_H-M   'P 1'
#
loop_
_entity.id
_entity.type
_entity.pdbx_description
1 polymer ?
#
loop_
_entity_poly.entity_id
_entity_poly.type
_entity_poly.pdbx_seq_one_letter_code
_entity_poly.pdbx_strand_id
1 'polypeptide(L)'
;MTMREGEYAWGAYCHSELPEVSLSYKFRDIALGASSYTWTDCLKPMNGYYIHTSQLDPDNPAWHTATVSRNLRLTNSGRTAWGSILYGQS
;
A
#
# COMPACT_ATOMS: atom_id res chain seq x y z
N MET A 1 3.13 -13.46 4.86
CA MET A 1 2.46 -13.89 3.62
C MET A 1 3.50 -14.55 2.73
N THR A 2 3.21 -15.68 2.09
CA THR A 2 4.16 -16.33 1.16
C THR A 2 3.79 -16.03 -0.28
N MET A 3 4.76 -15.57 -1.05
CA MET A 3 4.60 -15.15 -2.43
C MET A 3 5.31 -16.10 -3.38
N ARG A 4 4.86 -16.14 -4.64
CA ARG A 4 5.60 -16.78 -5.72
C ARG A 4 6.49 -15.73 -6.37
N GLU A 5 7.48 -16.19 -7.13
CA GLU A 5 8.20 -15.30 -8.01
C GLU A 5 7.29 -14.81 -9.13
N GLY A 6 7.33 -13.50 -9.41
CA GLY A 6 6.56 -12.91 -10.49
C GLY A 6 6.37 -11.41 -10.38
N GLU A 7 5.60 -10.87 -11.32
CA GLU A 7 5.18 -9.48 -11.36
C GLU A 7 3.86 -9.29 -10.62
N TYR A 8 3.78 -8.21 -9.85
CA TYR A 8 2.65 -7.86 -9.03
C TYR A 8 2.31 -6.39 -9.21
N ALA A 9 1.02 -6.09 -9.26
CA ALA A 9 0.55 -4.72 -9.11
C ALA A 9 0.32 -4.43 -7.62
N TRP A 10 1.00 -3.42 -7.10
CA TRP A 10 0.91 -3.02 -5.70
C TRP A 10 0.49 -1.56 -5.57
N GLY A 11 -0.52 -1.29 -4.73
CA GLY A 11 -1.05 0.06 -4.60
C GLY A 11 -1.60 0.39 -3.22
N ALA A 12 -1.56 1.67 -2.91
CA ALA A 12 -2.23 2.28 -1.76
C ALA A 12 -3.63 2.74 -2.15
N TYR A 13 -4.62 2.49 -1.30
CA TYR A 13 -6.00 2.94 -1.49
C TYR A 13 -6.48 3.79 -0.31
N CYS A 14 -7.43 4.67 -0.63
CA CYS A 14 -8.16 5.48 0.33
C CYS A 14 -9.59 5.65 -0.19
N HIS A 15 -10.57 5.34 0.63
CA HIS A 15 -11.99 5.44 0.31
C HIS A 15 -12.74 6.09 1.46
N SER A 16 -13.31 7.26 1.22
CA SER A 16 -14.20 7.91 2.17
C SER A 16 -15.65 7.68 1.78
N GLU A 17 -16.53 7.71 2.77
CA GLU A 17 -17.99 7.79 2.56
C GLU A 17 -18.39 9.15 1.97
N LEU A 18 -17.50 10.14 1.99
CA LEU A 18 -17.76 11.47 1.44
C LEU A 18 -17.61 11.50 -0.10
N PRO A 19 -18.56 12.11 -0.82
CA PRO A 19 -18.55 12.17 -2.29
C PRO A 19 -17.35 12.93 -2.87
N GLU A 20 -16.65 13.71 -2.07
CA GLU A 20 -15.50 14.52 -2.46
C GLU A 20 -14.17 13.75 -2.42
N VAL A 21 -14.14 12.58 -1.79
CA VAL A 21 -12.95 11.72 -1.70
C VAL A 21 -13.22 10.45 -2.49
N SER A 22 -13.07 10.55 -3.81
CA SER A 22 -13.16 9.41 -4.72
C SER A 22 -12.08 8.37 -4.39
N LEU A 23 -12.44 7.08 -4.49
CA LEU A 23 -11.49 5.98 -4.52
C LEU A 23 -10.36 6.28 -5.49
N SER A 24 -9.15 6.38 -4.95
CA SER A 24 -7.98 6.57 -5.77
C SER A 24 -7.03 5.42 -5.53
N TYR A 25 -6.79 4.68 -6.60
CA TYR A 25 -5.76 3.66 -6.65
C TYR A 25 -4.55 4.23 -7.40
N LYS A 26 -3.37 4.15 -6.80
CA LYS A 26 -2.12 4.27 -7.52
C LYS A 26 -1.38 2.97 -7.37
N PHE A 27 -1.39 2.19 -8.44
CA PHE A 27 -0.62 0.96 -8.54
C PHE A 27 0.75 1.26 -9.14
N ARG A 28 1.73 0.47 -8.73
CA ARG A 28 2.99 0.30 -9.45
C ARG A 28 3.24 -1.18 -9.63
N ASP A 29 3.86 -1.52 -10.74
CA ASP A 29 4.33 -2.87 -10.96
C ASP A 29 5.61 -3.10 -10.15
N ILE A 30 5.70 -4.26 -9.49
CA ILE A 30 6.87 -4.70 -8.74
C ILE A 30 7.17 -6.15 -9.09
N ALA A 31 8.46 -6.48 -9.19
CA ALA A 31 8.92 -7.86 -9.21
C ALA A 31 9.20 -8.31 -7.78
N LEU A 32 8.62 -9.43 -7.38
CA LEU A 32 8.90 -10.10 -6.11
C LEU A 32 9.37 -11.52 -6.44
N GLY A 33 10.28 -12.07 -5.64
CA GLY A 33 10.62 -13.47 -5.79
C GLY A 33 9.72 -14.37 -4.91
N ALA A 34 9.94 -15.68 -5.01
CA ALA A 34 9.38 -16.68 -4.10
C ALA A 34 9.96 -16.64 -2.65
N SER A 35 9.34 -15.87 -1.75
CA SER A 35 9.70 -15.82 -0.32
C SER A 35 8.46 -15.62 0.56
N SER A 36 8.62 -15.85 1.86
CA SER A 36 7.76 -15.24 2.86
C SER A 36 8.14 -13.77 3.02
N TYR A 37 7.10 -12.95 3.26
CA TYR A 37 7.19 -11.52 3.45
C TYR A 37 6.37 -11.10 4.67
N THR A 38 6.91 -10.14 5.42
CA THR A 38 6.19 -9.34 6.40
C THR A 38 5.61 -8.11 5.70
N TRP A 39 4.28 -7.94 5.77
CA TRP A 39 3.59 -6.80 5.20
C TRP A 39 3.19 -5.84 6.30
N THR A 40 3.69 -4.61 6.23
CA THR A 40 3.40 -3.55 7.19
C THR A 40 2.71 -2.37 6.49
N ASP A 41 1.58 -1.93 7.03
CA ASP A 41 0.88 -0.72 6.62
C ASP A 41 0.85 0.30 7.76
N CYS A 42 1.30 1.51 7.47
CA CYS A 42 1.42 2.61 8.42
C CYS A 42 0.71 3.85 7.89
N LEU A 43 -0.15 4.44 8.71
CA LEU A 43 -0.75 5.74 8.46
C LEU A 43 -0.22 6.76 9.48
N LYS A 44 0.57 7.72 9.01
CA LYS A 44 1.17 8.76 9.84
C LYS A 44 0.41 10.08 9.68
N PRO A 45 -0.16 10.65 10.76
CA PRO A 45 -0.76 11.98 10.70
C PRO A 45 0.30 13.05 10.49
N MET A 46 -0.01 14.02 9.63
CA MET A 46 0.78 15.23 9.37
C MET A 46 -0.11 16.47 9.52
N ASN A 47 0.46 17.66 9.39
CA ASN A 47 -0.30 18.91 9.46
C ASN A 47 -1.20 19.07 8.22
N GLY A 48 -2.47 18.66 8.31
CA GLY A 48 -3.49 18.82 7.26
C GLY A 48 -3.58 17.69 6.23
N TYR A 49 -2.83 16.60 6.40
CA TYR A 49 -2.89 15.39 5.58
C TYR A 49 -2.28 14.20 6.34
N TYR A 50 -2.29 13.02 5.72
CA TYR A 50 -1.67 11.80 6.24
C TYR A 50 -0.69 11.24 5.23
N ILE A 51 0.37 10.60 5.70
CA ILE A 51 1.28 9.81 4.87
C ILE A 51 0.96 8.34 5.12
N HIS A 52 0.45 7.67 4.10
CA HIS A 52 0.33 6.22 4.10
C HIS A 52 1.61 5.61 3.51
N THR A 53 2.18 4.64 4.22
CA THR A 53 3.33 3.86 3.76
C THR A 53 3.00 2.39 3.91
N SER A 54 3.22 1.64 2.85
CA SER A 54 3.09 0.19 2.79
C SER A 54 4.45 -0.42 2.48
N GLN A 55 4.83 -1.47 3.20
CA GLN A 55 6.14 -2.11 3.10
C GLN A 55 5.99 -3.63 3.01
N LEU A 56 6.73 -4.25 2.08
CA LEU A 56 6.92 -5.69 1.97
C LEU A 56 8.38 -6.00 2.28
N ASP A 57 8.61 -6.65 3.41
CA ASP A 57 9.94 -7.04 3.87
C ASP A 57 10.14 -8.55 3.69
N PRO A 58 11.05 -9.01 2.81
CA PRO A 58 11.28 -10.43 2.57
C PRO A 58 12.05 -11.09 3.72
N ASP A 59 11.67 -12.32 4.06
CA ASP A 59 12.44 -13.17 4.97
C ASP A 59 13.77 -13.62 4.33
N ASN A 60 13.86 -13.58 2.99
CA ASN A 60 15.09 -13.83 2.24
C ASN A 60 16.00 -12.59 2.27
N PRO A 61 17.18 -12.65 2.93
CA PRO A 61 18.08 -11.50 3.07
C PRO A 61 18.74 -11.05 1.77
N ALA A 62 18.69 -11.87 0.71
CA ALA A 62 19.20 -11.48 -0.60
C ALA A 62 18.29 -10.48 -1.31
N TRP A 63 17.05 -10.29 -0.85
CA TRP A 63 16.05 -9.48 -1.54
C TRP A 63 15.80 -8.18 -0.82
N HIS A 64 15.48 -7.16 -1.59
CA HIS A 64 15.23 -5.84 -1.06
C HIS A 64 13.79 -5.69 -0.57
N THR A 65 13.64 -5.02 0.55
CA THR A 65 12.35 -4.49 1.02
C THR A 65 11.74 -3.58 -0.06
N ALA A 66 10.48 -3.82 -0.40
CA ALA A 66 9.73 -2.96 -1.32
C ALA A 66 8.81 -2.03 -0.52
N THR A 67 8.77 -0.73 -0.88
CA THR A 67 7.94 0.27 -0.17
C THR A 67 7.13 1.14 -1.13
N VAL A 68 5.82 1.28 -0.92
CA VAL A 68 4.95 2.28 -1.57
C VAL A 68 4.56 3.33 -0.54
N SER A 69 4.57 4.60 -0.92
CA SER A 69 4.10 5.68 -0.06
C SER A 69 3.22 6.66 -0.82
N ARG A 70 2.25 7.24 -0.12
CA ARG A 70 1.28 8.16 -0.68
C ARG A 70 0.77 9.17 0.35
N ASN A 71 0.60 10.41 -0.10
CA ASN A 71 -0.13 11.43 0.66
C ASN A 71 -1.65 11.22 0.51
N LEU A 72 -2.34 11.11 1.64
CA LEU A 72 -3.79 11.02 1.75
C LEU A 72 -4.32 12.31 2.38
N ARG A 73 -5.22 13.00 1.69
CA ARG A 73 -5.94 14.13 2.27
C ARG A 73 -7.26 13.60 2.83
N LEU A 74 -7.31 13.46 4.15
CA LEU A 74 -8.54 13.12 4.85
C LEU A 74 -9.26 14.44 5.19
N THR A 75 -10.55 14.53 4.89
CA THR A 75 -11.40 15.67 5.25
C THR A 75 -11.79 15.59 6.72
N ASN A 76 -12.22 16.72 7.29
CA ASN A 76 -12.31 16.93 8.74
C ASN A 76 -13.42 16.15 9.47
N SER A 77 -14.25 15.39 8.76
CA SER A 77 -15.29 14.58 9.38
C SER A 77 -15.66 13.38 8.51
N GLY A 78 -15.83 12.21 9.11
CA GLY A 78 -16.30 11.00 8.42
C GLY A 78 -15.46 9.77 8.68
N ARG A 79 -15.97 8.61 8.25
CA ARG A 79 -15.23 7.35 8.23
C ARG A 79 -14.49 7.23 6.90
N THR A 80 -13.22 6.87 6.99
CA THR A 80 -12.38 6.62 5.81
C THR A 80 -11.66 5.28 5.97
N ALA A 81 -11.86 4.41 4.99
CA ALA A 81 -11.08 3.19 4.85
C ALA A 81 -9.78 3.51 4.10
N TRP A 82 -8.69 2.90 4.53
CA TRP A 82 -7.36 3.07 3.94
C TRP A 82 -6.60 1.76 4.06
N GLY A 83 -5.59 1.60 3.20
CA GLY A 83 -4.70 0.46 3.27
C GLY A 83 -3.95 0.26 1.96
N SER A 84 -3.41 -0.93 1.79
CA SER A 84 -2.74 -1.33 0.57
C SER A 84 -3.33 -2.62 0.01
N ILE A 85 -3.12 -2.85 -1.28
CA ILE A 85 -3.59 -4.01 -2.01
C ILE A 85 -2.52 -4.47 -2.99
N LEU A 86 -2.31 -5.77 -3.05
CA LEU A 86 -1.32 -6.46 -3.88
C LEU A 86 -2.03 -7.59 -4.61
N TYR A 87 -1.89 -7.68 -5.93
CA TYR A 87 -2.38 -8.80 -6.71
C TYR A 87 -1.36 -9.21 -7.78
N GLY A 88 -1.27 -10.52 -8.03
CA GLY A 88 -0.39 -11.06 -9.06
C GLY A 88 -0.90 -10.66 -10.45
N GLN A 89 0.04 -10.37 -11.34
CA GLN A 89 -0.25 -10.21 -12.77
C GLN A 89 -0.12 -11.58 -13.44
N SER A 90 -1.13 -11.93 -14.24
CA SER A 90 -1.22 -13.20 -14.98
C SER A 90 -0.47 -13.17 -16.29
#